data_AF-A0A495B3G7-F1
#
_entry.id   AF-A0A495B3G7-F1
#
_cell.length_a   1.000
_cell.length_b   1.000
_cell.length_c   1.000
_cell.angle_alpha   90.00
_cell.angle_beta   90.00
_cell.angle_gamma   90.00
#
_symmetry.space_group_name_H-M   'P 1'
#
loop_
_entity.id
_entity.type
_entity.pdbx_description
1 polymer ?
#
loop_
_entity_poly.entity_id
_entity_poly.type
_entity_poly.pdbx_seq_one_letter_code
_entity_poly.pdbx_strand_id
1 'polypeptide(L)'
;MSLFATPGMSSLTPAAHNSEASTAPGRLNKPSALERSARDEMNAQLIDNLNVSIGAGNKSQQLLYRSAIDKINELLAPEFGADALQAAATKQENSAEATAERILSLSLGFYDAYAQQHPEMSEEERASSFVALVRGGFEQGFNEARDILDGLKVLGGDIASGIQQTYELVQKGYDDFLASKLPAATTTDSSA
;
A
#
# COMPACT_ATOMS: atom_id res chain seq x y z
N MET A 1 92.18 -28.38 -2.42
CA MET A 1 92.03 -27.08 -1.73
C MET A 1 90.65 -26.55 -2.10
N SER A 2 89.70 -26.21 -1.23
CA SER A 2 89.65 -25.98 0.23
C SER A 2 88.21 -26.34 0.68
N LEU A 3 87.91 -27.14 1.71
CA LEU A 3 88.15 -27.05 3.15
C LEU A 3 87.43 -25.89 3.88
N PHE A 4 86.57 -26.30 4.83
CA PHE A 4 85.96 -25.61 5.99
C PHE A 4 84.68 -24.77 5.75
N ALA A 5 83.62 -24.79 6.56
CA ALA A 5 83.34 -25.46 7.84
C ALA A 5 81.81 -25.48 8.14
N THR A 6 81.35 -26.51 8.87
CA THR A 6 80.14 -26.56 9.74
C THR A 6 80.40 -25.77 11.06
N PRO A 7 79.61 -25.83 12.18
CA PRO A 7 78.24 -26.34 12.48
C PRO A 7 77.41 -25.41 13.42
N GLY A 8 76.24 -25.86 13.90
CA GLY A 8 75.67 -25.41 15.19
C GLY A 8 74.14 -25.56 15.27
N MET A 9 73.60 -26.74 15.59
CA MET A 9 73.27 -27.28 16.94
C MET A 9 71.97 -26.74 17.57
N SER A 10 70.98 -27.65 17.71
CA SER A 10 70.19 -28.00 18.94
C SER A 10 69.02 -28.92 18.48
N SER A 11 69.00 -30.24 18.71
CA SER A 11 68.66 -30.98 19.96
C SER A 11 67.20 -30.69 20.42
N LEU A 12 66.27 -31.61 20.73
CA LEU A 12 66.26 -33.02 21.16
C LEU A 12 64.95 -33.77 20.75
N THR A 13 65.08 -35.09 20.70
CA THR A 13 64.15 -36.25 20.59
C THR A 13 63.12 -36.39 21.76
N PRO A 14 62.21 -37.41 21.86
CA PRO A 14 62.12 -38.70 21.14
C PRO A 14 60.70 -39.19 20.68
N ALA A 15 60.72 -40.38 20.09
CA ALA A 15 59.68 -41.14 19.38
C ALA A 15 58.78 -42.07 20.23
N ALA A 16 57.85 -42.72 19.50
CA ALA A 16 57.07 -43.96 19.77
C ALA A 16 55.72 -43.77 20.51
N HIS A 17 54.60 -44.41 20.16
CA HIS A 17 54.43 -45.75 19.58
C HIS A 17 53.08 -45.93 18.84
N ASN A 18 53.10 -46.91 17.93
CA ASN A 18 52.12 -47.44 16.98
C ASN A 18 50.74 -47.85 17.55
N SER A 19 49.66 -47.78 16.74
CA SER A 19 48.94 -48.99 16.24
C SER A 19 47.70 -48.65 15.39
N GLU A 20 47.78 -49.10 14.14
CA GLU A 20 46.76 -49.80 13.34
C GLU A 20 45.49 -49.09 12.85
N ALA A 21 45.46 -48.95 11.53
CA ALA A 21 44.28 -48.71 10.71
C ALA A 21 43.36 -49.94 10.67
N SER A 22 42.04 -49.73 10.62
CA SER A 22 41.15 -50.64 9.91
C SER A 22 39.92 -49.90 9.38
N THR A 23 39.85 -49.83 8.05
CA THR A 23 38.73 -49.34 7.25
C THR A 23 37.72 -50.48 7.02
N ALA A 24 36.43 -50.23 7.28
CA ALA A 24 35.33 -50.96 6.64
C ALA A 24 34.06 -50.07 6.52
N PRO A 25 33.29 -50.17 5.42
CA PRO A 25 32.27 -49.18 5.05
C PRO A 25 30.85 -49.57 5.47
N GLY A 26 29.99 -48.57 5.66
CA GLY A 26 28.53 -48.70 5.55
C GLY A 26 27.76 -49.10 6.81
N ARG A 27 27.42 -48.11 7.65
CA ARG A 27 26.24 -48.17 8.52
C ARG A 27 25.34 -46.98 8.19
N LEU A 28 24.12 -47.25 7.72
CA LEU A 28 23.05 -46.25 7.68
C LEU A 28 22.80 -45.81 9.13
N ASN A 29 23.36 -44.67 9.50
CA ASN A 29 23.28 -44.13 10.85
C ASN A 29 21.83 -43.68 11.10
N LYS A 30 21.03 -44.51 11.78
CA LYS A 30 19.78 -44.04 12.36
C LYS A 30 20.13 -42.93 13.35
N PRO A 31 19.50 -41.75 13.28
CA PRO A 31 19.81 -40.67 14.21
C PRO A 31 19.63 -41.17 15.65
N SER A 32 20.66 -40.95 16.46
CA SER A 32 20.66 -41.17 17.89
C SER A 32 19.52 -40.41 18.56
N ALA A 33 19.11 -40.81 19.76
CA ALA A 33 18.05 -40.13 20.50
C ALA A 33 18.38 -38.65 20.74
N LEU A 34 19.66 -38.32 20.90
CA LEU A 34 20.16 -36.95 21.03
C LEU A 34 20.00 -36.15 19.72
N GLU A 35 20.29 -36.75 18.57
CA GLU A 35 20.09 -36.09 17.26
C GLU A 35 18.60 -35.89 16.94
N ARG A 36 17.72 -36.78 17.43
CA ARG A 36 16.27 -36.59 17.33
C ARG A 36 15.80 -35.47 18.24
N SER A 37 16.23 -35.45 19.51
CA SER A 37 15.94 -34.36 20.44
C SER A 37 16.40 -33.02 19.90
N ALA A 38 17.62 -32.93 19.35
CA ALA A 38 18.15 -31.72 18.76
C ALA A 38 17.36 -31.27 17.51
N ARG A 39 16.89 -32.21 16.68
CA ARG A 39 16.00 -31.90 15.54
C ARG A 39 14.62 -31.48 16.00
N ASP A 40 14.07 -32.10 17.04
CA ASP A 40 12.76 -31.76 17.58
C ASP A 40 12.79 -30.39 18.25
N GLU A 41 13.88 -30.05 18.95
CA GLU A 41 14.15 -28.70 19.47
C GLU A 41 14.30 -27.67 18.35
N MET A 42 15.03 -28.01 17.28
CA MET A 42 15.17 -27.13 16.11
C MET A 42 13.84 -26.92 15.38
N ASN A 43 13.04 -27.99 15.24
CA ASN A 43 11.70 -27.92 14.68
C ASN A 43 10.76 -27.09 15.56
N ALA A 44 10.84 -27.24 16.88
CA ALA A 44 10.06 -26.43 17.83
C ALA A 44 10.44 -24.95 17.77
N GLN A 45 11.74 -24.63 17.68
CA GLN A 45 12.23 -23.27 17.48
C GLN A 45 11.81 -22.69 16.12
N LEU A 46 11.77 -23.50 15.06
CA LEU A 46 11.25 -23.07 13.76
C LEU A 46 9.75 -22.73 13.86
N ILE A 47 8.94 -23.60 14.47
CA ILE A 47 7.51 -23.34 14.68
C ILE A 47 7.29 -22.09 15.53
N ASP A 48 8.11 -21.87 16.57
CA ASP A 48 8.02 -20.68 17.41
C ASP A 48 8.40 -19.40 16.63
N ASN A 49 9.46 -19.43 15.84
CA ASN A 49 9.85 -18.32 14.95
C ASN A 49 8.82 -18.04 13.84
N LEU A 50 8.20 -19.09 13.29
CA LEU A 50 7.07 -18.93 12.37
C LEU A 50 5.85 -18.36 13.09
N ASN A 51 5.56 -18.77 14.32
CA ASN A 51 4.43 -18.26 15.11
C ASN A 51 4.64 -16.80 15.52
N VAL A 52 5.87 -16.38 15.84
CA VAL A 52 6.25 -14.97 16.07
C VAL A 52 6.15 -14.15 14.77
N SER A 53 6.48 -14.75 13.62
CA SER A 53 6.32 -14.14 12.30
C SER A 53 4.86 -14.04 11.84
N ILE A 54 3.99 -14.96 12.31
CA ILE A 54 2.54 -14.95 12.05
C ILE A 54 1.79 -14.05 13.04
N GLY A 55 2.26 -13.93 14.29
CA GLY A 55 1.85 -12.86 15.23
C GLY A 55 2.23 -11.46 14.73
N ALA A 56 3.20 -11.38 13.81
CA ALA A 56 3.51 -10.22 12.99
C ALA A 56 2.75 -10.20 11.65
N GLY A 57 1.48 -10.63 11.60
CA GLY A 57 0.68 -10.80 10.37
C GLY A 57 0.66 -9.59 9.41
N ASN A 58 0.83 -8.37 9.92
CA ASN A 58 1.00 -7.18 9.06
C ASN A 58 2.33 -7.19 8.29
N LYS A 59 3.43 -7.73 8.85
CA LYS A 59 4.75 -7.77 8.20
C LYS A 59 4.80 -8.77 7.06
N SER A 60 4.20 -9.97 7.22
CA SER A 60 4.17 -10.96 6.13
C SER A 60 3.32 -10.47 4.95
N GLN A 61 2.18 -9.82 5.23
CA GLN A 61 1.36 -9.17 4.21
C GLN A 61 2.09 -7.99 3.55
N GLN A 62 2.78 -7.14 4.32
CA GLN A 62 3.60 -6.05 3.77
C GLN A 62 4.71 -6.55 2.86
N LEU A 63 5.38 -7.66 3.21
CA LEU A 63 6.39 -8.28 2.36
C LEU A 63 5.79 -8.83 1.08
N LEU A 64 4.61 -9.45 1.15
CA LEU A 64 3.88 -9.92 -0.03
C LEU A 64 3.48 -8.75 -0.93
N TYR A 65 2.90 -7.68 -0.37
CA TYR A 65 2.53 -6.48 -1.11
C TYR A 65 3.75 -5.81 -1.75
N ARG A 66 4.86 -5.72 -1.03
CA ARG A 66 6.12 -5.21 -1.57
C ARG A 66 6.60 -6.05 -2.74
N SER A 67 6.65 -7.37 -2.60
CA SER A 67 7.06 -8.26 -3.68
C SER A 67 6.14 -8.17 -4.90
N ALA A 68 4.83 -7.97 -4.68
CA ALA A 68 3.87 -7.77 -5.77
C ALA A 68 4.12 -6.43 -6.48
N ILE A 69 4.30 -5.34 -5.73
CA ILE A 69 4.63 -4.00 -6.28
C ILE A 69 5.94 -4.05 -7.06
N ASP A 70 6.99 -4.66 -6.53
CA ASP A 70 8.29 -4.80 -7.19
C ASP A 70 8.13 -5.55 -8.53
N LYS A 71 7.35 -6.64 -8.55
CA LYS A 71 7.12 -7.40 -9.78
C LYS A 71 6.29 -6.63 -10.81
N ILE A 72 5.28 -5.88 -10.36
CA ILE A 72 4.49 -5.02 -11.26
C ILE A 72 5.38 -3.91 -11.85
N ASN A 73 6.23 -3.26 -11.05
CA ASN A 73 7.17 -2.26 -11.54
C ASN A 73 8.17 -2.84 -12.56
N GLU A 74 8.68 -4.06 -12.34
CA GLU A 74 9.55 -4.75 -13.32
C GLU A 74 8.83 -4.97 -14.67
N LEU A 75 7.55 -5.37 -14.64
CA LEU A 75 6.75 -5.60 -15.84
C LEU A 75 6.41 -4.30 -16.58
N LEU A 76 6.19 -3.21 -15.84
CA LEU A 76 5.84 -1.90 -16.40
C LEU A 76 7.07 -1.09 -16.86
N ALA A 77 8.27 -1.44 -16.39
CA ALA A 77 9.50 -0.70 -16.65
C ALA A 77 9.84 -0.46 -18.15
N PRO A 78 9.60 -1.40 -19.08
CA PRO A 78 9.89 -1.19 -20.50
C PRO A 78 9.09 -0.04 -21.15
N GLU A 79 7.87 0.22 -20.66
CA GLU A 79 6.98 1.24 -21.22
C GLU A 79 6.97 2.53 -20.39
N PHE A 80 7.04 2.41 -19.06
CA PHE A 80 6.81 3.53 -18.14
C PHE A 80 8.05 3.93 -17.33
N GLY A 81 9.17 3.23 -17.51
CA GLY A 81 10.39 3.43 -16.73
C GLY A 81 10.34 2.77 -15.35
N ALA A 82 11.47 2.81 -14.64
CA ALA A 82 11.54 2.29 -13.27
C ALA A 82 10.52 3.00 -12.35
N ASP A 83 10.05 2.28 -11.33
CA ASP A 83 9.09 2.78 -10.33
C ASP A 83 7.79 3.34 -10.92
N ALA A 84 7.31 2.73 -12.03
CA ALA A 84 6.12 3.15 -12.77
C ALA A 84 4.87 3.36 -11.88
N LEU A 85 4.63 2.49 -10.89
CA LEU A 85 3.51 2.62 -9.96
C LEU A 85 3.64 3.86 -9.07
N GLN A 86 4.83 4.10 -8.51
CA GLN A 86 5.09 5.30 -7.70
C GLN A 86 4.96 6.56 -8.55
N ALA A 87 5.50 6.54 -9.77
CA ALA A 87 5.38 7.66 -10.71
C ALA A 87 3.92 7.94 -11.10
N ALA A 88 3.08 6.90 -11.23
CA ALA A 88 1.64 7.07 -11.46
C ALA A 88 0.92 7.61 -10.21
N ALA A 89 1.25 7.09 -9.04
CA ALA A 89 0.67 7.54 -7.77
C ALA A 89 1.00 9.01 -7.44
N THR A 90 2.20 9.48 -7.80
CA THR A 90 2.61 10.88 -7.58
C THR A 90 2.07 11.83 -8.64
N LYS A 91 1.74 11.35 -9.84
CA LYS A 91 1.13 12.17 -10.90
C LYS A 91 -0.32 12.54 -10.59
N GLN A 92 -1.04 11.69 -9.86
CA GLN A 92 -2.40 11.98 -9.47
C GLN A 92 -2.41 12.78 -8.17
N GLU A 93 -2.78 14.04 -8.27
CA GLU A 93 -3.08 14.86 -7.11
C GLU A 93 -4.35 14.28 -6.43
N ASN A 94 -4.17 13.80 -5.20
CA ASN A 94 -5.20 13.15 -4.38
C ASN A 94 -5.47 13.94 -3.09
N SER A 95 -5.17 15.24 -3.06
CA SER A 95 -5.66 16.12 -2.01
C SER A 95 -7.18 16.08 -1.95
N ALA A 96 -7.73 16.54 -0.84
CA ALA A 96 -9.17 16.65 -0.69
C ALA A 96 -9.77 17.56 -1.76
N GLU A 97 -9.06 18.64 -2.10
CA GLU A 97 -9.40 19.64 -3.10
C GLU A 97 -9.44 19.07 -4.51
N ALA A 98 -8.36 18.44 -4.98
CA ALA A 98 -8.33 17.88 -6.34
C ALA A 98 -9.32 16.73 -6.52
N THR A 99 -9.57 15.96 -5.46
CA THR A 99 -10.58 14.91 -5.48
C THR A 99 -11.99 15.51 -5.55
N ALA A 100 -12.28 16.53 -4.74
CA ALA A 100 -13.57 17.22 -4.77
C ALA A 100 -13.83 17.89 -6.13
N GLU A 101 -12.82 18.56 -6.71
CA GLU A 101 -12.89 19.15 -8.04
C GLU A 101 -13.24 18.11 -9.10
N ARG A 102 -12.60 16.93 -9.06
CA ARG A 102 -12.88 15.85 -10.02
C ARG A 102 -14.30 15.31 -9.89
N ILE A 103 -14.80 15.17 -8.66
CA ILE A 103 -16.19 14.75 -8.39
C ILE A 103 -17.17 15.79 -8.93
N LEU A 104 -16.96 17.07 -8.59
CA LEU A 104 -17.81 18.17 -9.05
C LEU A 104 -17.80 18.32 -10.57
N SER A 105 -16.62 18.24 -11.20
CA SER A 105 -16.50 18.29 -12.66
C SER A 105 -17.27 17.16 -13.33
N LEU A 106 -17.16 15.95 -12.80
CA LEU A 106 -17.89 14.80 -13.32
C LEU A 106 -19.40 14.95 -13.11
N SER A 107 -19.84 15.25 -11.89
CA SER A 107 -21.27 15.25 -11.56
C SER A 107 -22.00 16.44 -12.16
N LEU A 108 -21.42 17.64 -12.08
CA LEU A 108 -22.04 18.86 -12.62
C LEU A 108 -21.91 18.97 -14.14
N GLY A 109 -20.97 18.26 -14.76
CA GLY A 109 -20.79 18.24 -16.22
C GLY A 109 -22.01 17.74 -17.00
N PHE A 110 -22.96 17.08 -16.33
CA PHE A 110 -24.21 16.62 -16.94
C PHE A 110 -25.34 17.65 -16.94
N TYR A 111 -25.15 18.82 -16.30
CA TYR A 111 -26.24 19.79 -16.13
C TYR A 111 -26.84 20.25 -17.46
N ASP A 112 -26.02 20.60 -18.45
CA ASP A 112 -26.53 21.12 -19.73
C ASP A 112 -27.39 20.08 -20.45
N ALA A 113 -26.99 18.81 -20.41
CA ALA A 113 -27.77 17.71 -20.98
C ALA A 113 -29.09 17.50 -20.23
N TYR A 114 -29.07 17.58 -18.89
CA TYR A 114 -30.28 17.53 -18.07
C TYR A 114 -31.21 18.71 -18.40
N ALA A 115 -30.68 19.92 -18.49
CA ALA A 115 -31.48 21.11 -18.75
C ALA A 115 -32.16 21.10 -20.13
N GLN A 116 -31.52 20.51 -21.15
CA GLN A 116 -32.10 20.30 -22.48
C GLN A 116 -33.27 19.30 -22.47
N GLN A 117 -33.27 18.34 -21.54
CA GLN A 117 -34.34 17.34 -21.40
C GLN A 117 -35.52 17.85 -20.58
N HIS A 118 -35.34 18.95 -19.85
CA HIS A 118 -36.36 19.56 -18.99
C HIS A 118 -36.69 21.01 -19.40
N PRO A 119 -37.02 21.31 -20.67
CA PRO A 119 -37.30 22.68 -21.12
C PRO A 119 -38.54 23.30 -20.46
N GLU A 120 -39.39 22.49 -19.83
CA GLU A 120 -40.59 22.91 -19.10
C GLU A 120 -40.31 23.57 -17.75
N MET A 121 -39.13 23.36 -17.17
CA MET A 121 -38.75 23.87 -15.84
C MET A 121 -38.03 25.21 -15.95
N SER A 122 -38.15 26.07 -14.92
CA SER A 122 -37.32 27.27 -14.81
C SER A 122 -35.83 26.93 -14.66
N GLU A 123 -34.93 27.90 -14.87
CA GLU A 123 -33.50 27.67 -14.64
C GLU A 123 -33.21 27.26 -13.19
N GLU A 124 -33.89 27.92 -12.24
CA GLU A 124 -33.76 27.67 -10.80
C GLU A 124 -34.31 26.29 -10.42
N GLU A 125 -35.45 25.89 -10.98
CA GLU A 125 -36.04 24.57 -10.77
C GLU A 125 -35.18 23.45 -11.36
N ARG A 126 -34.61 23.66 -12.56
CA ARG A 126 -33.68 22.71 -13.17
C ARG A 126 -32.42 22.56 -12.35
N ALA A 127 -31.78 23.66 -11.95
CA ALA A 127 -30.57 23.62 -11.14
C ALA A 127 -30.82 22.91 -9.81
N SER A 128 -31.91 23.26 -9.13
CA SER A 128 -32.26 22.67 -7.83
C SER A 128 -32.58 21.17 -7.92
N SER A 129 -33.39 20.76 -8.90
CA SER A 129 -33.74 19.35 -9.10
C SER A 129 -32.53 18.51 -9.53
N PHE A 130 -31.71 19.03 -10.43
CA PHE A 130 -30.47 18.38 -10.86
C PHE A 130 -29.49 18.19 -9.69
N VAL A 131 -29.22 19.26 -8.93
CA VAL A 131 -28.30 19.18 -7.80
C VAL A 131 -28.81 18.22 -6.73
N ALA A 132 -30.11 18.23 -6.44
CA ALA A 132 -30.70 17.27 -5.51
C ALA A 132 -30.44 15.81 -5.96
N LEU A 133 -30.59 15.53 -7.25
CA LEU A 133 -30.33 14.21 -7.82
C LEU A 133 -28.86 13.79 -7.69
N VAL A 134 -27.92 14.63 -8.15
CA VAL A 134 -26.49 14.27 -8.13
C VAL A 134 -25.91 14.29 -6.71
N ARG A 135 -26.40 15.17 -5.83
CA ARG A 135 -26.04 15.22 -4.41
C ARG A 135 -26.48 13.94 -3.70
N GLY A 136 -27.72 13.49 -3.93
CA GLY A 136 -28.21 12.24 -3.36
C GLY A 136 -27.37 11.03 -3.79
N GLY A 137 -27.03 10.95 -5.09
CA GLY A 137 -26.13 9.90 -5.59
C GLY A 137 -24.72 9.97 -4.99
N PHE A 138 -24.18 11.18 -4.83
CA PHE A 138 -22.89 11.40 -4.18
C PHE A 138 -22.91 10.97 -2.70
N GLU A 139 -23.89 11.41 -1.92
CA GLU A 139 -24.02 11.06 -0.50
C GLU A 139 -24.15 9.56 -0.29
N GLN A 140 -24.93 8.88 -1.13
CA GLN A 140 -25.02 7.42 -1.10
C GLN A 140 -23.66 6.77 -1.36
N GLY A 141 -23.01 7.10 -2.48
CA GLY A 141 -21.72 6.51 -2.84
C GLY A 141 -20.61 6.83 -1.83
N PHE A 142 -20.63 8.03 -1.25
CA PHE A 142 -19.71 8.44 -0.20
C PHE A 142 -19.85 7.58 1.05
N ASN A 143 -21.09 7.37 1.52
CA ASN A 143 -21.36 6.56 2.71
C ASN A 143 -20.98 5.10 2.48
N GLU A 144 -21.34 4.52 1.34
CA GLU A 144 -20.95 3.14 0.98
C GLU A 144 -19.42 2.97 0.93
N ALA A 145 -18.71 3.91 0.30
CA ALA A 145 -17.25 3.89 0.25
C ALA A 145 -16.62 4.03 1.64
N ARG A 146 -17.16 4.92 2.48
CA ARG A 146 -16.73 5.09 3.87
C ARG A 146 -16.92 3.81 4.68
N ASP A 147 -18.06 3.15 4.55
CA ASP A 147 -18.36 1.89 5.25
C ASP A 147 -17.42 0.76 4.82
N ILE A 148 -17.07 0.68 3.54
CA ILE A 148 -16.06 -0.26 3.05
C ILE A 148 -14.70 0.02 3.73
N LEU A 149 -14.27 1.28 3.76
CA LEU A 149 -12.99 1.67 4.36
C LEU A 149 -12.95 1.45 5.89
N ASP A 150 -14.07 1.66 6.59
CA ASP A 150 -14.19 1.29 8.01
C ASP A 150 -14.17 -0.24 8.21
N GLY A 151 -14.83 -0.99 7.34
CA GLY A 151 -14.80 -2.45 7.32
C GLY A 151 -13.39 -3.00 7.12
N LEU A 152 -12.58 -2.33 6.29
CA LEU A 152 -11.16 -2.62 6.07
C LEU A 152 -10.25 -2.12 7.21
N LYS A 153 -10.79 -1.40 8.20
CA LYS A 153 -10.05 -0.83 9.34
C LYS A 153 -8.90 0.10 8.92
N VAL A 154 -9.06 0.76 7.77
CA VAL A 154 -8.10 1.76 7.26
C VAL A 154 -8.52 3.20 7.54
N LEU A 155 -9.74 3.40 8.05
CA LEU A 155 -10.32 4.71 8.28
C LEU A 155 -9.85 5.32 9.61
N GLY A 156 -8.65 5.89 9.61
CA GLY A 156 -8.06 6.57 10.76
C GLY A 156 -7.08 7.66 10.39
N GLY A 157 -6.79 8.56 11.35
CA GLY A 157 -5.84 9.66 11.16
C GLY A 157 -6.17 10.53 9.94
N ASP A 158 -5.14 10.84 9.16
CA ASP A 158 -5.22 11.73 7.99
C ASP A 158 -6.16 11.23 6.89
N ILE A 159 -6.40 9.91 6.81
CA ILE A 159 -7.34 9.34 5.85
C ILE A 159 -8.77 9.77 6.18
N ALA A 160 -9.13 9.70 7.47
CA ALA A 160 -10.48 10.06 7.91
C ALA A 160 -10.74 11.57 7.75
N SER A 161 -9.76 12.41 8.07
CA SER A 161 -9.88 13.86 7.88
C SER A 161 -9.91 14.24 6.40
N GLY A 162 -9.05 13.64 5.56
CA GLY A 162 -9.04 13.90 4.12
C GLY A 162 -10.37 13.53 3.44
N ILE A 163 -10.93 12.37 3.78
CA ILE A 163 -12.26 11.94 3.27
C ILE A 163 -13.35 12.92 3.70
N GLN A 164 -13.34 13.36 4.97
CA GLN A 164 -14.31 14.32 5.47
C GLN A 164 -14.18 15.69 4.78
N GLN A 165 -12.95 16.16 4.56
CA GLN A 165 -12.70 17.41 3.85
C GLN A 165 -13.16 17.33 2.39
N THR A 166 -12.95 16.21 1.70
CA THR A 166 -13.49 16.00 0.35
C THR A 166 -15.02 16.09 0.35
N TYR A 167 -15.69 15.48 1.33
CA TYR A 167 -17.14 15.57 1.46
C TYR A 167 -17.63 17.01 1.58
N GLU A 168 -17.04 17.77 2.49
CA GLU A 168 -17.40 19.16 2.73
C GLU A 168 -17.18 20.04 1.49
N LEU A 169 -16.07 19.85 0.79
CA LEU A 169 -15.75 20.58 -0.44
C LEU A 169 -16.73 20.25 -1.57
N VAL A 170 -17.15 19.00 -1.73
CA VAL A 170 -18.14 18.60 -2.72
C VAL A 170 -19.52 19.19 -2.39
N GLN A 171 -19.96 19.10 -1.14
CA GLN A 171 -21.23 19.70 -0.71
C GLN A 171 -21.24 21.21 -0.96
N LYS A 172 -20.15 21.90 -0.59
CA LYS A 172 -19.96 23.31 -0.87
C LYS A 172 -20.00 23.61 -2.37
N GLY A 173 -19.32 22.81 -3.20
CA GLY A 173 -19.33 23.00 -4.65
C GLY A 173 -20.73 22.86 -5.28
N TYR A 174 -21.57 21.97 -4.75
CA TYR A 174 -22.97 21.89 -5.15
C TYR A 174 -23.76 23.14 -4.74
N ASP A 175 -23.55 23.66 -3.54
CA ASP A 175 -24.21 24.90 -3.08
C ASP A 175 -23.74 26.11 -3.91
N ASP A 176 -22.44 26.21 -4.20
CA ASP A 176 -21.87 27.25 -5.05
C ASP A 176 -22.45 27.19 -6.47
N PHE A 177 -22.63 25.98 -7.02
CA PHE A 177 -23.25 25.79 -8.32
C PHE A 177 -24.70 26.30 -8.32
N LEU A 178 -25.51 25.96 -7.31
CA LEU A 178 -26.87 26.49 -7.18
C LEU A 178 -26.89 28.01 -7.10
N ALA A 179 -26.01 28.59 -6.28
CA ALA A 179 -25.88 30.03 -6.14
C ALA A 179 -25.52 30.71 -7.47
N SER A 180 -24.70 30.07 -8.31
CA SER A 180 -24.32 30.58 -9.63
C SER A 180 -25.47 30.58 -10.66
N LYS A 181 -26.52 29.79 -10.43
CA LYS A 181 -27.69 29.66 -11.31
C LYS A 181 -28.86 30.56 -10.89
N LEU A 182 -28.83 31.08 -9.67
CA LEU A 182 -29.83 32.03 -9.20
C LEU A 182 -29.51 33.43 -9.73
N PRO A 183 -30.51 34.22 -10.16
CA PRO A 183 -30.28 35.61 -10.51
C PRO A 183 -29.77 36.37 -9.27
N ALA A 184 -28.70 37.15 -9.44
CA ALA A 184 -28.22 38.06 -8.39
C ALA A 184 -29.40 38.92 -7.95
N ALA A 185 -29.74 38.88 -6.66
CA ALA A 185 -30.84 39.66 -6.11
C ALA A 185 -30.73 41.11 -6.58
N THR A 186 -31.62 41.53 -7.48
CA THR A 186 -31.74 42.92 -7.88
C THR A 186 -32.01 43.71 -6.61
N THR A 187 -31.00 44.43 -6.14
CA THR A 187 -31.20 45.55 -5.24
C THR A 187 -32.00 46.59 -6.02
N THR A 188 -33.32 46.46 -5.98
CA THR A 188 -34.24 47.52 -6.38
C THR A 188 -34.08 48.63 -5.36
N ASP A 189 -33.14 49.51 -5.63
CA ASP A 189 -33.03 50.82 -4.99
C ASP A 189 -34.28 51.61 -5.41
N SER A 190 -35.31 51.51 -4.59
CA SER A 190 -36.53 52.31 -4.71
C SER A 190 -36.25 53.68 -4.07
N SER A 191 -35.63 54.56 -4.84
CA SER A 191 -35.46 55.97 -4.52
C SER A 191 -36.09 56.82 -5.63
N ALA A 192 -37.38 57.16 -5.46
CA ALA A 192 -38.07 58.24 -6.16
C ALA A 192 -38.99 58.96 -5.18
#